data_AF-A0A942K145-F1
#
_entry.id   AF-A0A942K145-F1
#
_cell.length_a   1.000
_cell.length_b   1.000
_cell.length_c   1.000
_cell.angle_alpha   90.00
_cell.angle_beta   90.00
_cell.angle_gamma   90.00
#
_symmetry.space_group_name_H-M   'P 1'
#
loop_
_entity.id
_entity.type
_entity.pdbx_description
1 polymer ?
#
loop_
_entity_poly.entity_id
_entity_poly.type
_entity_poly.pdbx_seq_one_letter_code
_entity_poly.pdbx_strand_id
1 'polypeptide(L)'
;MKRIPLIGLFALLMTASHPASAHERLSFTEVLADVVFYRPAGLALTALGVGLFAATSPMLLVADQVPPHDALDDAVDVLVMTPYRFTFQRPIGALRSGPDGVYHRR
;
A
#
# COMPACT_ATOMS: atom_id res chain seq x y z
N MET A 1 29.51 11.45 34.34
CA MET A 1 28.27 12.18 33.97
C MET A 1 28.07 12.05 32.47
N LYS A 2 27.06 11.27 32.03
CA LYS A 2 26.82 10.85 30.64
C LYS A 2 26.33 12.02 29.78
N ARG A 3 27.17 12.56 28.89
CA ARG A 3 26.84 13.66 27.95
C ARG A 3 26.35 13.19 26.57
N ILE A 4 25.89 11.94 26.47
CA ILE A 4 25.48 11.28 25.22
C ILE A 4 24.05 11.63 24.73
N PRO A 5 23.09 12.21 25.49
CA PRO A 5 21.71 12.29 25.00
C PRO A 5 21.52 13.33 23.88
N LEU A 6 22.40 14.32 23.75
CA LEU A 6 22.22 15.42 22.81
C LEU A 6 22.53 15.03 21.36
N ILE A 7 23.53 14.17 21.15
CA ILE A 7 23.93 13.73 19.80
C ILE A 7 22.89 12.75 19.23
N GLY A 8 22.35 11.85 20.08
CA GLY A 8 21.27 10.94 19.69
C GLY A 8 19.98 11.68 19.34
N LEU A 9 19.63 12.72 20.10
CA LEU A 9 18.47 13.56 19.83
C LEU A 9 18.63 14.37 18.54
N PHE A 10 19.83 14.89 18.26
CA PHE A 10 20.13 15.61 17.02
C PHE A 10 20.05 14.69 15.80
N ALA A 11 20.57 13.46 15.90
CA ALA A 11 20.47 12.46 14.84
C ALA A 11 19.01 12.03 14.58
N LEU A 12 18.17 11.95 15.63
CA LEU A 12 16.74 11.67 15.52
C LEU A 12 15.95 12.84 14.91
N LEU A 13 16.37 14.08 15.10
CA LEU A 13 15.73 15.25 14.50
C LEU A 13 16.06 15.39 13.00
N MET A 14 17.24 14.93 12.58
CA MET A 14 17.64 14.98 11.16
C MET A 14 16.89 13.98 10.27
N THR A 15 16.30 12.91 10.83
CA THR A 15 15.40 12.01 10.06
C THR A 15 14.00 12.59 9.84
N ALA A 16 13.63 13.66 10.56
CA ALA A 16 12.33 14.32 10.40
C ALA A 16 12.32 15.40 9.30
N SER A 17 13.49 15.86 8.84
CA SER A 17 13.63 16.86 7.77
C SER A 17 13.37 16.25 6.38
N HIS A 18 12.09 16.03 6.05
CA HIS A 18 11.65 15.79 4.68
C HIS A 18 11.37 17.14 4.01
N PRO A 19 11.93 17.45 2.84
CA PRO A 19 11.60 18.67 2.11
C PRO A 19 10.12 18.65 1.73
N ALA A 20 9.40 19.71 2.09
CA ALA A 20 8.06 19.99 1.59
C ALA A 20 8.17 20.43 0.11
N SER A 21 8.26 19.44 -0.78
CA SER A 21 8.19 19.64 -2.23
C SER A 21 6.74 19.97 -2.61
N ALA A 22 6.51 21.15 -3.17
CA ALA A 22 5.26 21.48 -3.87
C ALA A 22 5.15 20.58 -5.12
N HIS A 23 4.27 19.58 -5.04
CA HIS A 23 4.17 18.44 -5.96
C HIS A 23 3.31 18.77 -7.21
N GLU A 24 3.92 19.23 -8.31
CA GLU A 24 3.15 19.41 -9.55
C GLU A 24 3.73 18.86 -10.87
N ARG A 25 4.76 18.02 -10.81
CA ARG A 25 5.18 17.21 -11.97
C ARG A 25 5.58 15.83 -11.49
N LEU A 26 4.98 14.78 -12.06
CA LEU A 26 5.43 13.40 -11.85
C LEU A 26 6.94 13.34 -12.07
N SER A 27 7.70 13.03 -11.02
CA SER A 27 9.15 12.95 -11.13
C SER A 27 9.52 11.67 -11.87
N PHE A 28 10.56 11.75 -12.71
CA PHE A 28 11.14 10.56 -13.35
C PHE A 28 11.50 9.48 -12.30
N THR A 29 11.97 9.90 -11.12
CA THR A 29 12.30 8.97 -10.03
C THR A 29 11.07 8.25 -9.48
N GLU A 30 9.91 8.90 -9.41
CA GLU A 30 8.67 8.28 -8.94
C GLU A 30 8.13 7.27 -9.95
N VAL A 31 8.21 7.60 -11.24
CA VAL A 31 7.85 6.68 -12.32
C VAL A 31 8.78 5.47 -12.33
N LEU A 32 10.09 5.69 -12.24
CA LEU A 32 11.08 4.61 -12.22
C LEU A 32 10.89 3.72 -10.99
N ALA A 33 10.68 4.31 -9.81
CA ALA A 33 10.43 3.55 -8.60
C ALA A 33 9.14 2.72 -8.70
N ASP A 34 8.07 3.30 -9.28
CA ASP A 34 6.82 2.58 -9.53
C ASP A 34 7.07 1.33 -10.36
N VAL A 35 7.67 1.49 -11.54
CA VAL A 35 7.87 0.39 -12.49
C VAL A 35 8.83 -0.68 -11.96
N VAL A 36 9.94 -0.28 -11.33
CA VAL A 36 11.01 -1.20 -10.93
C VAL A 36 10.71 -1.91 -9.61
N PHE A 37 10.07 -1.22 -8.65
CA PHE A 37 9.88 -1.76 -7.31
C PHE A 37 8.41 -2.00 -6.98
N TYR A 38 7.55 -0.99 -7.13
CA TYR A 38 6.17 -1.08 -6.65
C TYR A 38 5.28 -1.97 -7.52
N ARG A 39 5.45 -1.99 -8.85
CA ARG A 39 4.67 -2.89 -9.73
C ARG A 39 5.02 -4.36 -9.48
N PRO A 40 6.29 -4.79 -9.44
CA PRO A 40 6.62 -6.17 -9.13
C PRO A 40 6.19 -6.58 -7.72
N ALA A 41 6.36 -5.70 -6.72
CA ALA A 41 5.89 -5.96 -5.36
C ALA A 41 4.36 -6.10 -5.31
N GLY A 42 3.63 -5.23 -6.01
CA GLY A 42 2.18 -5.31 -6.14
C GLY A 42 1.71 -6.59 -6.83
N LEU A 43 2.40 -7.02 -7.90
CA LEU A 43 2.12 -8.29 -8.57
C LEU A 43 2.31 -9.48 -7.63
N ALA A 44 3.41 -9.49 -6.87
CA ALA A 44 3.68 -10.53 -5.88
C ALA A 44 2.60 -10.55 -4.79
N LEU A 45 2.21 -9.39 -4.26
CA LEU A 45 1.13 -9.27 -3.28
C LEU A 45 -0.22 -9.71 -3.83
N THR A 46 -0.52 -9.40 -5.10
CA THR A 46 -1.76 -9.85 -5.75
C THR A 46 -1.78 -11.38 -5.87
N ALA A 47 -0.67 -11.98 -6.31
CA ALA A 47 -0.56 -13.42 -6.42
C ALA A 47 -0.67 -14.12 -5.04
N LEU A 48 0.00 -13.58 -4.02
CA LEU A 48 -0.10 -14.08 -2.64
C LEU A 48 -1.52 -13.94 -2.09
N GLY A 49 -2.16 -12.80 -2.34
CA GLY A 49 -3.52 -12.53 -1.90
C GLY A 49 -4.55 -13.47 -2.55
N VAL A 50 -4.44 -13.69 -3.86
CA VAL A 50 -5.25 -14.70 -4.58
C VAL A 50 -5.00 -16.10 -4.04
N GLY A 51 -3.73 -16.47 -3.83
CA GLY A 51 -3.38 -17.79 -3.28
C GLY A 51 -3.94 -17.99 -1.86
N LEU A 52 -3.85 -16.97 -1.01
CA LEU A 52 -4.38 -17.00 0.35
C LEU A 52 -5.91 -17.09 0.34
N PHE A 53 -6.58 -16.27 -0.47
CA PHE A 53 -8.04 -16.33 -0.61
C PHE A 53 -8.50 -17.71 -1.09
N ALA A 54 -7.84 -18.30 -2.09
CA ALA A 54 -8.16 -19.64 -2.55
C ALA A 54 -7.99 -20.69 -1.43
N ALA A 55 -6.89 -20.60 -0.67
CA ALA A 55 -6.59 -21.52 0.42
C ALA A 55 -7.57 -21.42 1.60
N THR A 56 -8.06 -20.21 1.90
CA THR A 56 -8.99 -19.97 3.02
C THR A 56 -10.47 -20.00 2.60
N SER A 57 -10.76 -19.99 1.30
CA SER A 57 -12.13 -19.93 0.77
C SER A 57 -13.11 -20.97 1.35
N PRO A 58 -12.73 -22.24 1.61
CA PRO A 58 -13.68 -23.20 2.19
C PRO A 58 -14.13 -22.79 3.59
N MET A 59 -13.24 -22.18 4.38
CA MET A 59 -13.53 -21.72 5.73
C MET A 59 -14.34 -20.42 5.71
N LEU A 60 -14.05 -19.54 4.76
CA LEU A 60 -14.81 -18.31 4.53
C LEU A 60 -16.26 -18.61 4.14
N LEU A 61 -16.48 -19.59 3.27
CA LEU A 61 -17.84 -20.02 2.88
C LEU A 61 -18.69 -20.49 4.07
N VAL A 62 -18.08 -21.09 5.09
CA VAL A 62 -18.78 -21.48 6.32
C VAL A 62 -19.08 -20.25 7.18
N ALA A 63 -18.14 -19.30 7.26
CA ALA A 63 -18.32 -18.06 8.02
C ALA A 63 -19.37 -17.11 7.41
N ASP A 64 -19.59 -17.21 6.10
CA ASP A 64 -20.48 -16.34 5.31
C ASP A 64 -21.98 -16.71 5.43
N GLN A 65 -22.31 -17.89 5.97
CA GLN A 65 -23.69 -18.42 5.89
C GLN A 65 -24.72 -17.67 6.76
N VAL A 66 -24.27 -16.93 7.78
CA VAL A 66 -25.17 -16.32 8.76
C VAL A 66 -25.08 -14.80 8.65
N PRO A 67 -26.18 -14.13 8.24
CA PRO A 67 -26.26 -12.68 8.32
C PRO A 67 -25.98 -12.20 9.76
N PRO A 68 -25.25 -11.10 9.94
CA PRO A 68 -24.90 -10.06 8.96
C PRO A 68 -23.48 -10.22 8.37
N HIS A 69 -22.89 -11.41 8.40
CA HIS A 69 -21.49 -11.60 8.02
C HIS A 69 -21.32 -11.81 6.52
N ASP A 70 -20.66 -10.86 5.85
CA ASP A 70 -20.28 -10.94 4.43
C ASP A 70 -18.80 -11.32 4.31
N ALA A 71 -18.40 -12.37 5.02
CA ALA A 71 -17.01 -12.76 5.23
C ALA A 71 -16.28 -13.09 3.92
N LEU A 72 -16.99 -13.66 2.93
CA LEU A 72 -16.41 -13.99 1.64
C LEU A 72 -16.15 -12.72 0.81
N ASP A 73 -17.11 -11.81 0.78
CA ASP A 73 -17.01 -10.55 0.04
C ASP A 73 -15.93 -9.64 0.63
N ASP A 74 -15.87 -9.51 1.95
CA ASP A 74 -14.82 -8.78 2.66
C ASP A 74 -13.44 -9.38 2.36
N ALA A 75 -13.32 -10.71 2.42
CA ALA A 75 -12.05 -11.38 2.15
C ALA A 75 -11.61 -11.18 0.70
N VAL A 76 -12.52 -11.23 -0.28
CA VAL A 76 -12.16 -11.00 -1.68
C VAL A 76 -11.76 -9.54 -1.91
N ASP A 77 -12.44 -8.58 -1.29
CA ASP A 77 -12.11 -7.16 -1.47
C ASP A 77 -10.74 -6.82 -0.85
N VAL A 78 -10.43 -7.39 0.31
CA VAL A 78 -9.15 -7.16 1.01
C VAL A 78 -8.00 -7.95 0.37
N LEU A 79 -8.16 -9.26 0.16
CA LEU A 79 -7.05 -10.12 -0.25
C LEU A 79 -6.80 -10.06 -1.76
N VAL A 80 -7.83 -9.82 -2.57
CA VAL A 80 -7.71 -9.86 -4.03
C VAL A 80 -7.84 -8.47 -4.63
N MET A 81 -8.95 -7.77 -4.36
CA MET A 81 -9.25 -6.53 -5.07
C MET A 81 -8.35 -5.37 -4.64
N THR A 82 -8.04 -5.24 -3.36
CA THR A 82 -7.14 -4.20 -2.86
C THR A 82 -5.75 -4.24 -3.51
N PRO A 83 -5.00 -5.37 -3.45
CA PRO A 83 -3.70 -5.44 -4.12
C PRO A 83 -3.82 -5.35 -5.65
N TYR A 84 -4.89 -5.89 -6.26
CA TYR A 84 -5.16 -5.73 -7.68
C TYR A 84 -5.32 -4.25 -8.08
N ARG A 85 -6.16 -3.49 -7.38
CA ARG A 85 -6.40 -2.07 -7.63
C ARG A 85 -5.09 -1.27 -7.48
N PHE A 86 -4.34 -1.55 -6.41
CA PHE A 86 -3.03 -0.94 -6.18
C PHE A 86 -2.04 -1.23 -7.32
N THR A 87 -2.05 -2.45 -7.86
CA THR A 87 -1.05 -2.92 -8.84
C THR A 87 -1.39 -2.57 -10.27
N PHE A 88 -2.66 -2.60 -10.66
CA PHE A 88 -3.08 -2.48 -12.06
C PHE A 88 -3.89 -1.22 -12.36
N GLN A 89 -4.68 -0.73 -11.41
CA GLN A 89 -5.55 0.44 -11.62
C GLN A 89 -4.91 1.75 -11.17
N ARG A 90 -3.91 1.69 -10.29
CA ARG A 90 -3.16 2.87 -9.84
C ARG A 90 -2.44 3.55 -11.02
N PRO A 91 -2.57 4.88 -11.19
CA PRO A 91 -1.80 5.64 -12.18
C PRO A 91 -0.29 5.48 -12.00
N ILE A 92 0.45 5.53 -13.10
CA ILE A 92 1.91 5.39 -13.06
C ILE A 92 2.55 6.56 -12.32
N GLY A 93 3.45 6.25 -11.39
CA GLY A 93 4.17 7.23 -10.57
C GLY A 93 3.34 7.88 -9.46
N ALA A 94 2.05 7.52 -9.30
CA ALA A 94 1.25 7.93 -8.17
C ALA A 94 1.58 7.06 -6.95
N LEU A 95 2.51 7.51 -6.09
CA LEU A 95 2.95 6.77 -4.90
C LEU A 95 2.10 7.06 -3.65
N ARG A 96 1.33 8.13 -3.67
CA ARG A 96 0.47 8.56 -2.56
C ARG A 96 -0.93 8.81 -3.07
N SER A 97 -1.91 8.47 -2.23
CA SER A 97 -3.29 8.82 -2.51
C SER A 97 -3.55 10.29 -2.21
N GLY A 98 -4.57 10.87 -2.84
CA GLY A 98 -5.02 12.22 -2.54
C GLY A 98 -5.56 12.35 -1.11
N PRO A 99 -5.86 13.59 -0.65
CA PRO A 99 -6.47 13.83 0.67
C PRO A 99 -7.81 13.11 0.88
N ASP A 100 -8.48 12.78 -0.22
CA ASP A 100 -9.75 12.05 -0.30
C ASP A 100 -9.56 10.52 -0.37
N GLY A 101 -8.32 10.04 -0.32
CA GLY A 101 -8.02 8.61 -0.40
C GLY A 101 -8.12 8.04 -1.81
N VAL A 102 -8.33 8.86 -2.84
CA VAL A 102 -8.41 8.42 -4.25
C VAL A 102 -7.14 8.78 -5.01
N TYR A 103 -6.68 7.84 -5.86
CA TYR A 103 -5.64 8.11 -6.84
C TYR A 103 -6.24 8.81 -8.05
N HIS A 104 -6.12 10.14 -8.08
CA HIS A 104 -6.52 10.91 -9.26
C HIS A 104 -5.57 10.66 -10.41
N ARG A 105 -6.13 10.26 -11.55
CA ARG A 105 -5.43 10.32 -12.82
C ARG A 105 -5.26 11.80 -13.15
N ARG A 106 -4.03 12.30 -13.05
CA ARG A 106 -3.72 13.67 -13.50
C ARG A 106 -3.96 13.81 -14.99
#